data_AF-A0A7Z0LEW8-F1
#
_entry.id   AF-A0A7Z0LEW8-F1
#
_cell.length_a   1.000
_cell.length_b   1.000
_cell.length_c   1.000
_cell.angle_alpha   90.00
_cell.angle_beta   90.00
_cell.angle_gamma   90.00
#
_symmetry.space_group_name_H-M   'P 1'
#
loop_
_entity.id
_entity.type
_entity.pdbx_description
1 polymer ?
#
loop_
_entity_poly.entity_id
_entity_poly.type
_entity_poly.pdbx_seq_one_letter_code
_entity_poly.pdbx_strand_id
1 'polypeptide(L)'
;YEKNRKRSVKKLILTKKMKDKILHYHHENYSPEMMVKAKNIEVGVTTIYYWIHNGHLGLTRKDMLYPRRRKTIGKQASPNFKPAG
;
A
#
# COMPACT_ATOMS: atom_id res chain seq x y z
N TYR A 1 8.97 -16.72 -18.13
CA TYR A 1 8.72 -15.42 -17.47
C TYR A 1 8.96 -15.49 -15.96
N GLU A 2 8.34 -16.43 -15.23
CA GLU A 2 8.53 -16.66 -13.78
C GLU A 2 9.99 -16.74 -13.29
N LYS A 3 10.86 -17.50 -13.98
CA LYS A 3 12.28 -17.71 -13.57
C LYS A 3 13.11 -16.41 -13.47
N ASN A 4 12.82 -15.39 -14.29
CA ASN A 4 13.60 -14.14 -14.33
C ASN A 4 13.08 -13.07 -13.34
N ARG A 5 11.88 -13.23 -12.79
CA ARG A 5 11.24 -12.29 -11.84
C ARG A 5 11.97 -12.19 -10.51
N LYS A 6 12.65 -13.25 -10.07
CA LYS A 6 13.39 -13.29 -8.79
C LYS A 6 14.50 -12.23 -8.69
N ARG A 7 14.98 -11.70 -9.81
CA ARG A 7 16.08 -10.72 -9.87
C ARG A 7 15.64 -9.29 -10.17
N SER A 8 14.36 -9.07 -10.52
CA SER A 8 13.84 -7.73 -10.89
C SER A 8 13.06 -7.03 -9.77
N VAL A 9 12.75 -7.73 -8.67
CA VAL A 9 12.01 -7.15 -7.54
C VAL A 9 12.98 -6.44 -6.60
N LYS A 10 12.80 -5.13 -6.44
CA LYS A 10 13.57 -4.33 -5.48
C LYS A 10 13.32 -4.83 -4.06
N LYS A 11 14.40 -5.01 -3.28
CA LYS A 11 14.29 -5.40 -1.86
C LYS A 11 13.50 -4.34 -1.09
N LEU A 12 12.70 -4.79 -0.14
CA LEU A 12 11.92 -3.94 0.76
C LEU A 12 12.87 -3.13 1.65
N ILE A 13 12.79 -1.80 1.60
CA ILE A 13 13.61 -0.88 2.43
C ILE A 13 12.82 -0.53 3.70
N LEU A 14 12.51 -1.54 4.51
CA LEU A 14 11.84 -1.34 5.80
C LEU A 14 12.82 -1.62 6.93
N THR A 15 13.30 -0.58 7.60
CA THR A 15 14.12 -0.73 8.80
C THR A 15 13.24 -1.01 10.01
N LYS A 16 13.80 -1.68 11.03
CA LYS A 16 13.07 -2.00 12.28
C LYS A 16 12.53 -0.72 12.95
N LYS A 17 13.38 0.31 13.08
CA LYS A 17 13.01 1.62 13.65
C LYS A 17 11.85 2.28 12.92
N MET A 18 11.81 2.21 11.58
CA MET A 18 10.70 2.76 10.79
C MET A 18 9.42 1.95 10.99
N LYS A 19 9.53 0.61 10.99
CA LYS A 19 8.39 -0.28 11.23
C LYS A 19 7.74 0.00 12.59
N ASP A 20 8.56 0.11 13.64
CA ASP A 20 8.08 0.34 15.00
C ASP A 20 7.39 1.71 15.13
N LYS A 21 7.95 2.76 14.53
CA LYS A 21 7.31 4.09 14.47
C LYS A 21 5.95 4.04 13.77
N ILE A 22 5.88 3.39 12.60
CA ILE A 22 4.63 3.30 11.83
C ILE A 22 3.57 2.52 12.63
N LEU A 23 3.96 1.44 13.30
CA LEU A 23 3.03 0.62 14.09
C LEU A 23 2.52 1.38 15.32
N HIS A 24 3.41 2.09 16.02
CA HIS A 24 3.04 2.93 17.17
C HIS A 24 1.99 3.98 16.79
N TYR A 25 2.25 4.76 15.74
CA TYR A 25 1.30 5.79 15.30
C TYR A 25 0.02 5.20 14.72
N HIS A 26 0.06 3.98 14.19
CA HIS A 26 -1.13 3.30 13.73
C HIS A 26 -2.09 3.00 14.89
N HIS A 27 -1.56 2.52 16.02
CA HIS A 27 -2.37 2.28 17.23
C HIS A 27 -2.96 3.57 17.82
N GLU A 28 -2.28 4.71 17.61
CA GLU A 28 -2.78 6.04 17.96
C GLU A 28 -3.77 6.62 16.92
N ASN A 29 -4.23 5.80 15.96
CA ASN A 29 -5.18 6.17 14.91
C ASN A 29 -4.69 7.25 13.91
N TYR A 30 -3.37 7.41 13.73
CA TYR A 30 -2.85 8.31 12.71
C TYR A 30 -2.99 7.72 11.30
N SER A 31 -3.32 8.58 10.32
CA SER A 31 -3.26 8.21 8.91
C SER A 31 -1.81 8.25 8.38
N PRO A 32 -1.49 7.53 7.30
CA PRO A 32 -0.18 7.60 6.66
C PRO A 32 0.25 9.04 6.25
N GLU A 33 -0.70 9.92 5.95
CA GLU A 33 -0.44 11.32 5.61
C GLU A 33 0.03 12.11 6.83
N MET A 34 -0.60 11.89 7.98
CA MET A 34 -0.22 12.50 9.25
C MET A 34 1.13 11.99 9.74
N MET A 35 1.38 10.70 9.58
CA MET A 35 2.67 10.09 9.92
C MET A 35 3.84 10.74 9.18
N VAL A 36 3.68 11.02 7.88
CA VAL A 36 4.73 11.65 7.07
C VAL A 36 4.84 13.14 7.39
N LYS A 37 3.72 13.86 7.47
CA LYS A 37 3.74 15.33 7.69
C LYS A 37 4.07 15.73 9.12
N ALA A 38 3.49 15.09 10.12
CA ALA A 38 3.58 15.51 11.51
C ALA A 38 4.71 14.80 12.29
N LYS A 39 5.06 13.57 11.90
CA LYS A 39 6.04 12.74 12.64
C LYS A 39 7.36 12.54 11.88
N ASN A 40 7.53 13.23 10.76
CA ASN A 40 8.73 13.26 9.92
C ASN A 40 9.27 11.86 9.60
N ILE A 41 8.38 10.97 9.13
CA ILE A 41 8.78 9.66 8.63
C ILE A 41 9.39 9.83 7.24
N GLU A 42 10.63 9.36 7.06
CA GLU A 42 11.47 9.54 5.85
C GLU A 42 10.95 8.84 4.58
N VAL A 43 9.79 8.17 4.63
CA VAL A 43 9.18 7.50 3.48
C VAL A 43 7.93 8.22 3.01
N GLY A 44 7.73 8.22 1.70
CA GLY A 44 6.52 8.78 1.11
C GLY A 44 5.24 8.06 1.58
N VAL A 45 4.15 8.80 1.63
CA VAL A 45 2.81 8.34 2.04
C VAL A 45 2.39 7.09 1.24
N THR A 46 2.65 7.09 -0.07
CA THR A 46 2.33 5.99 -0.98
C THR A 46 3.06 4.69 -0.61
N THR A 47 4.31 4.79 -0.13
CA THR A 47 5.11 3.64 0.31
C THR A 47 4.52 3.01 1.57
N ILE A 48 4.05 3.82 2.51
CA ILE A 48 3.37 3.32 3.73
C ILE A 48 2.09 2.57 3.35
N TYR A 49 1.25 3.17 2.48
CA TYR A 49 0.05 2.47 1.96
C TYR A 49 0.40 1.17 1.24
N TYR A 50 1.48 1.16 0.44
CA TYR A 50 1.95 -0.04 -0.24
C TYR A 50 2.32 -1.14 0.78
N TRP A 51 3.01 -0.80 1.86
CA TRP A 51 3.38 -1.78 2.89
C TRP A 51 2.18 -2.33 3.67
N ILE A 52 1.18 -1.50 3.98
CA ILE A 52 -0.06 -1.94 4.63
C ILE A 52 -0.86 -2.84 3.69
N HIS A 53 -1.02 -2.48 2.42
CA HIS A 53 -1.81 -3.28 1.48
C HIS A 53 -1.21 -4.65 1.15
N ASN A 54 0.11 -4.76 1.17
CA ASN A 54 0.82 -6.03 0.97
C ASN A 54 1.11 -6.80 2.26
N GLY A 55 0.64 -6.29 3.42
CA GLY A 55 0.79 -6.98 4.72
C GLY A 55 2.21 -6.99 5.29
N HIS A 56 3.13 -6.17 4.78
CA HIS A 56 4.53 -6.13 5.26
C HIS A 56 4.65 -5.64 6.72
N LEU A 57 3.65 -4.88 7.18
CA LEU A 57 3.58 -4.35 8.54
C LEU A 57 2.75 -5.22 9.49
N GLY A 58 2.16 -6.32 9.01
CA GLY A 58 1.15 -7.08 9.78
C GLY A 58 -0.20 -6.35 9.89
N LEU A 59 -0.33 -5.22 9.20
CA LEU A 59 -1.55 -4.43 9.12
C LEU A 59 -2.29 -4.75 7.83
N THR A 60 -3.61 -4.69 7.88
CA THR A 60 -4.47 -4.85 6.71
C THR A 60 -5.26 -3.57 6.46
N ARG A 61 -5.95 -3.53 5.31
CA ARG A 61 -6.82 -2.39 4.98
C ARG A 61 -7.92 -2.16 6.02
N LYS A 62 -8.36 -3.21 6.72
CA LYS A 62 -9.44 -3.14 7.71
C LYS A 62 -9.01 -2.39 8.97
N ASP A 63 -7.72 -2.42 9.27
CA ASP A 63 -7.16 -1.84 10.48
C ASP A 63 -6.92 -0.33 10.32
N MET A 64 -6.95 0.19 9.08
CA MET A 64 -6.78 1.61 8.81
C MET A 64 -8.02 2.42 9.15
N LEU A 65 -7.84 3.51 9.90
CA LEU A 65 -8.88 4.52 10.16
C LEU A 65 -9.45 5.10 8.86
N TYR A 66 -8.58 5.43 7.89
CA TYR A 66 -8.97 5.99 6.60
C TYR A 66 -8.36 5.21 5.43
N PRO A 67 -8.99 4.11 5.00
CA PRO A 67 -8.49 3.35 3.87
C PRO A 67 -8.76 4.08 2.56
N ARG A 68 -7.71 4.30 1.76
CA ARG A 68 -7.87 4.87 0.41
C ARG A 68 -8.86 4.05 -0.41
N ARG A 69 -9.78 4.73 -1.10
CA ARG A 69 -10.78 4.10 -1.97
C ARG A 69 -10.06 3.27 -3.03
N ARG A 70 -10.46 2.00 -3.18
CA ARG A 70 -9.98 1.18 -4.29
C ARG A 70 -10.46 1.83 -5.59
N LYS A 71 -9.56 1.89 -6.57
CA LYS A 71 -9.97 2.14 -7.96
C LYS A 71 -10.93 1.00 -8.32
N THR A 72 -12.18 1.33 -8.59
CA THR A 72 -13.11 0.37 -9.17
C THR A 72 -12.48 -0.13 -10.47
N ILE A 73 -12.43 -1.45 -10.65
CA ILE A 73 -12.10 -2.01 -11.97
C ILE A 73 -13.11 -1.38 -12.92
N GLY A 74 -12.62 -0.67 -13.95
CA GLY A 74 -13.50 -0.01 -14.91
C GLY A 74 -14.50 -1.01 -15.48
N LYS A 75 -15.66 -0.53 -15.95
CA LYS A 75 -16.68 -1.39 -16.55
C LYS A 75 -16.00 -2.31 -17.58
N GLN A 76 -15.92 -3.60 -17.27
CA GLN A 76 -15.41 -4.58 -18.19
C GLN A 76 -16.42 -4.70 -19.32
N ALA A 77 -15.95 -4.70 -20.58
CA ALA A 77 -16.83 -4.96 -21.71
C ALA A 77 -17.57 -6.28 -21.44
N SER A 78 -18.90 -6.27 -21.60
CA SER A 78 -19.68 -7.49 -21.41
C SER A 78 -19.15 -8.58 -22.35
N PRO A 79 -19.25 -9.87 -22.00
CA PRO A 79 -18.86 -10.96 -22.90
C PRO A 79 -19.52 -10.89 -24.29
N ASN A 80 -20.69 -10.26 -24.38
CA ASN A 80 -21.46 -10.08 -25.61
C ASN A 80 -21.14 -8.78 -26.37
N PHE A 81 -20.08 -8.05 -25.98
CA PHE A 81 -19.71 -6.80 -26.64
C PHE A 81 -19.11 -7.10 -28.02
N LYS A 82 -19.83 -6.72 -29.09
CA LYS A 82 -19.32 -6.81 -30.46
C LYS A 82 -18.46 -5.57 -30.74
N PRO A 83 -17.15 -5.71 -31.03
CA PRO A 83 -16.33 -4.57 -31.44
C PRO A 83 -16.83 -4.06 -32.80
N ALA A 84 -16.89 -2.74 -32.96
CA ALA A 84 -17.18 -2.13 -34.26
C ALA A 84 -15.98 -2.37 -35.18
N GLY A 85 -16.25 -2.92 -36.37
CA GLY A 85 -15.31 -3.03 -37.48
C GLY A 85 -15.18 -1.72 -38.24
#